data_AF-A0A413RX39-F1
#
_entry.id   AF-A0A413RX39-F1
#
_cell.length_a   1.000
_cell.length_b   1.000
_cell.length_c   1.000
_cell.angle_alpha   90.00
_cell.angle_beta   90.00
_cell.angle_gamma   90.00
#
_symmetry.space_group_name_H-M   'P 1'
#
loop_
_entity.id
_entity.type
_entity.pdbx_description
1 polymer ?
#
loop_
_entity_poly.entity_id
_entity_poly.type
_entity_poly.pdbx_seq_one_letter_code
_entity_poly.pdbx_strand_id
1 'polypeptide(L)'
;MKFEKNEPKIQCINKLDNFNRFLNSGQMEFCDFLKKLLNLEQIRIQACELKELKQWLNVSSIEEIMDVPERNDEICVVSQIKVKNELIAYFPYVLKGRNVKIYLYINSFISKLAEAISDRITLCYLQDFKGGDWIFGENLARIIVANCISTKKYDGIKFAHLIEKMEQLASSTFEGEFFPTGVIVCSDSTKYKNNFFEFSTPRNIDTLDKREWFLANGRETFFLLDSNTNSNGIYRKSILNTSNYIGKFFDDYYLTNDLKTPDFIVRTVGPNEISVSDSDGKEFVKVENVWRYRHHKNITRFMVEKLGIDYKTSYAILFYILKCSRKHISSILWIPDDCSEKAINSLTTKNRVKIWNTDLNIMNESHQVLIDKILASDGAIVIGKKGEIIFESVFADMSNNSSSDVKLTGSGETAAKLLAQNGIAIKISQDGTIKIFSGNEKIYY
;
A
#
# COMPACT_ATOMS: atom_id res chain seq x y z
N MET A 1 -1.55 -12.64 18.16
CA MET A 1 -2.20 -12.86 19.48
C MET A 1 -3.45 -11.99 19.65
N LYS A 2 -4.57 -12.48 20.22
CA LYS A 2 -5.77 -11.62 20.47
C LYS A 2 -5.54 -10.63 21.60
N PHE A 3 -6.11 -9.43 21.49
CA PHE A 3 -6.08 -8.41 22.54
C PHE A 3 -6.91 -8.83 23.77
N GLU A 4 -6.36 -8.66 24.98
CA GLU A 4 -7.03 -8.93 26.27
C GLU A 4 -7.23 -7.68 27.11
N LYS A 5 -8.40 -7.53 27.74
CA LYS A 5 -8.76 -6.37 28.58
C LYS A 5 -8.34 -6.53 30.06
N ASN A 6 -7.29 -7.31 30.32
CA ASN A 6 -6.78 -7.57 31.66
C ASN A 6 -5.83 -6.46 32.12
N GLU A 7 -5.65 -6.30 33.43
CA GLU A 7 -4.63 -5.40 33.94
C GLU A 7 -3.22 -6.02 33.76
N PRO A 8 -2.25 -5.27 33.21
CA PRO A 8 -0.90 -5.80 33.02
C PRO A 8 -0.16 -5.95 34.34
N LYS A 9 0.71 -6.96 34.42
CA LYS A 9 1.62 -7.15 35.57
C LYS A 9 2.49 -5.93 35.83
N ILE A 10 2.94 -5.27 34.76
CA ILE A 10 3.79 -4.10 34.79
C ILE A 10 3.04 -2.94 34.14
N GLN A 11 2.81 -1.91 34.94
CA GLN A 11 1.92 -0.78 34.63
C GLN A 11 2.52 0.23 33.64
N CYS A 12 3.83 0.18 33.40
CA CYS A 12 4.55 1.05 32.49
C CYS A 12 5.64 0.29 31.76
N ILE A 13 5.66 0.35 30.43
CA ILE A 13 6.63 -0.40 29.63
C ILE A 13 8.08 0.04 29.89
N ASN A 14 8.30 1.30 30.28
CA ASN A 14 9.62 1.79 30.67
C ASN A 14 10.19 1.12 31.92
N LYS A 15 9.36 0.44 32.73
CA LYS A 15 9.78 -0.33 33.89
C LYS A 15 10.17 -1.77 33.54
N LEU A 16 10.02 -2.20 32.29
CA LEU A 16 10.52 -3.50 31.86
C LEU A 16 12.04 -3.49 31.81
N ASP A 17 12.64 -4.58 32.29
CA ASP A 17 14.08 -4.78 32.22
C ASP A 17 14.56 -4.66 30.77
N ASN A 18 15.65 -3.91 30.59
CA ASN A 18 16.31 -3.69 29.30
C ASN A 18 15.47 -2.99 28.21
N PHE A 19 14.29 -2.42 28.50
CA PHE A 19 13.47 -1.73 27.50
C PHE A 19 14.19 -0.58 26.77
N ASN A 20 15.14 0.09 27.44
CA ASN A 20 16.01 1.09 26.81
C ASN A 20 16.75 0.58 25.58
N ARG A 21 17.02 -0.74 25.47
CA ARG A 21 17.62 -1.32 24.26
C ARG A 21 16.69 -1.21 23.06
N PHE A 22 15.39 -1.44 23.24
CA PHE A 22 14.40 -1.23 22.19
C PHE A 22 14.33 0.25 21.78
N LEU A 23 14.36 1.19 22.73
CA LEU A 23 14.38 2.62 22.41
C LEU A 23 15.60 3.00 21.56
N ASN A 24 16.75 2.35 21.80
CA ASN A 24 17.98 2.65 21.07
C ASN A 24 18.09 1.98 19.68
N SER A 25 17.58 0.76 19.50
CA SER A 25 17.78 -0.01 18.25
C SER A 25 16.51 -0.45 17.52
N GLY A 26 15.37 -0.56 18.22
CA GLY A 26 14.11 -1.04 17.65
C GLY A 26 13.10 0.07 17.33
N GLN A 27 13.09 1.16 18.10
CA GLN A 27 12.10 2.23 17.97
C GLN A 27 12.16 2.91 16.60
N MET A 28 13.35 3.22 16.10
CA MET A 28 13.51 3.90 14.82
C MET A 28 12.96 3.04 13.68
N GLU A 29 13.38 1.77 13.61
CA GLU A 29 12.89 0.83 12.60
C GLU A 29 11.37 0.63 12.67
N PHE A 30 10.84 0.43 13.89
CA PHE A 30 9.40 0.30 14.10
C PHE A 30 8.61 1.53 13.61
N CYS A 31 9.05 2.73 14.02
CA CYS A 31 8.40 3.97 13.66
C CYS A 31 8.49 4.25 12.16
N ASP A 32 9.68 4.10 11.57
CA ASP A 32 9.91 4.37 10.15
C ASP A 32 9.16 3.38 9.26
N PHE A 33 9.13 2.11 9.64
CA PHE A 33 8.36 1.09 8.94
C PHE A 33 6.87 1.43 8.93
N LEU A 34 6.25 1.66 10.10
CA LEU A 34 4.81 1.96 10.17
C LEU A 34 4.46 3.27 9.48
N LYS A 35 5.34 4.28 9.60
CA LYS A 35 5.19 5.55 8.91
C LYS A 35 5.10 5.35 7.40
N LYS A 36 6.03 4.57 6.82
CA LYS A 36 6.05 4.27 5.39
C LYS A 36 4.88 3.38 4.96
N LEU A 37 4.58 2.33 5.74
CA LEU A 37 3.51 1.37 5.46
C LEU A 37 2.15 2.07 5.36
N LEU A 38 1.82 2.92 6.32
CA LEU A 38 0.49 3.53 6.44
C LEU A 38 0.43 4.97 5.89
N ASN A 39 1.53 5.46 5.31
CA ASN A 39 1.66 6.85 4.83
C ASN A 39 1.30 7.88 5.93
N LEU A 40 1.94 7.74 7.09
CA LEU A 40 1.71 8.59 8.26
C LEU A 40 2.72 9.74 8.33
N GLU A 41 2.37 10.79 9.06
CA GLU A 41 3.30 11.89 9.33
C GLU A 41 4.31 11.49 10.41
N GLN A 42 3.81 10.83 11.47
CA GLN A 42 4.59 10.47 12.64
C GLN A 42 4.02 9.25 13.36
N ILE A 43 4.92 8.46 13.95
CA ILE A 43 4.60 7.45 14.97
C ILE A 43 5.24 7.89 16.28
N ARG A 44 4.48 7.84 17.39
CA ARG A 44 5.00 8.17 18.72
C ARG A 44 4.73 7.04 19.70
N ILE A 45 5.77 6.47 20.28
CA ILE A 45 5.64 5.46 21.33
C ILE A 45 5.30 6.17 22.63
N GLN A 46 4.25 5.72 23.32
CA GLN A 46 3.77 6.35 24.52
C GLN A 46 4.06 5.50 25.75
N ALA A 47 5.31 5.60 26.22
CA ALA A 47 5.81 4.87 27.37
C ALA A 47 5.52 5.62 28.67
N CYS A 48 4.27 5.56 29.13
CA CYS A 48 3.77 6.17 30.37
C CYS A 48 3.08 5.13 31.26
N GLU A 49 2.78 5.50 32.51
CA GLU A 49 2.01 4.64 33.41
C GLU A 49 0.58 4.44 32.89
N LEU A 50 -0.01 3.27 33.14
CA LEU A 50 -1.37 2.94 32.70
C LEU A 50 -2.41 3.98 33.16
N LYS A 51 -2.25 4.50 34.39
CA LYS A 51 -3.13 5.55 34.92
C LYS A 51 -3.05 6.83 34.10
N GLU A 52 -1.83 7.25 33.74
CA GLU A 52 -1.60 8.45 32.91
C GLU A 52 -2.14 8.25 31.50
N LEU A 53 -1.94 7.06 30.90
CA LEU A 53 -2.49 6.71 29.60
C LEU A 53 -4.03 6.81 29.58
N LYS A 54 -4.70 6.24 30.59
CA LYS A 54 -6.16 6.30 30.75
C LYS A 54 -6.67 7.73 30.90
N GLN A 55 -5.96 8.56 31.68
CA GLN A 55 -6.30 9.96 31.86
C GLN A 55 -6.13 10.76 30.56
N TRP A 56 -5.02 10.56 29.84
CA TRP A 56 -4.74 11.23 28.58
C TRP A 56 -5.77 10.88 27.49
N LEU A 57 -6.20 9.63 27.43
CA LEU A 57 -7.22 9.17 26.48
C LEU A 57 -8.67 9.40 26.95
N ASN A 58 -8.86 9.86 28.19
CA ASN A 58 -10.17 10.03 28.82
C ASN A 58 -11.03 8.74 28.82
N VAL A 59 -10.43 7.60 29.20
CA VAL A 59 -11.10 6.28 29.23
C VAL A 59 -10.95 5.58 30.58
N SER A 60 -11.96 4.77 30.95
CA SER A 60 -11.91 3.92 32.15
C SER A 60 -11.13 2.61 31.93
N SER A 61 -11.18 2.09 30.71
CA SER A 61 -10.52 0.85 30.28
C SER A 61 -9.76 1.05 28.96
N ILE A 62 -8.64 0.37 28.81
CA ILE A 62 -7.84 0.39 27.60
C ILE A 62 -8.40 -0.60 26.57
N GLU A 63 -8.51 -0.14 25.33
CA GLU A 63 -8.84 -0.97 24.17
C GLU A 63 -7.67 -1.01 23.19
N GLU A 64 -7.76 -1.89 22.19
CA GLU A 64 -6.73 -2.04 21.16
C GLU A 64 -6.55 -0.78 20.29
N ILE A 65 -7.63 -0.01 20.11
CA ILE A 65 -7.66 1.21 19.31
C ILE A 65 -8.51 2.22 20.06
N MET A 66 -8.01 3.43 20.25
CA MET A 66 -8.71 4.49 20.96
C MET A 66 -8.54 5.82 20.23
N ASP A 67 -9.58 6.65 20.29
CA ASP A 67 -9.48 8.03 19.83
C ASP A 67 -8.57 8.83 20.77
N VAL A 68 -7.86 9.83 20.22
CA VAL A 68 -7.11 10.79 21.02
C VAL A 68 -7.97 12.04 21.18
N PRO A 69 -8.40 12.40 22.41
CA PRO A 69 -9.27 13.54 22.64
C PRO A 69 -8.70 14.83 22.04
N GLU A 70 -9.59 15.67 21.48
CA GLU A 70 -9.27 16.99 20.94
C GLU A 70 -8.28 17.01 19.75
N ARG A 71 -7.85 15.84 19.25
CA ARG A 71 -6.95 15.73 18.10
C ARG A 71 -7.63 14.97 16.97
N ASN A 72 -7.74 15.59 15.80
CA ASN A 72 -8.43 15.01 14.65
C ASN A 72 -7.53 14.17 13.74
N ASP A 73 -6.23 14.27 13.94
CA ASP A 73 -5.15 13.67 13.15
C ASP A 73 -4.40 12.58 13.91
N GLU A 74 -4.92 12.11 15.05
CA GLU A 74 -4.27 11.11 15.89
C GLU A 74 -5.25 10.03 16.36
N ILE A 75 -4.74 8.79 16.41
CA ILE A 75 -5.35 7.68 17.14
C ILE A 75 -4.29 6.96 17.96
N CYS A 76 -4.68 6.36 19.08
CA CYS A 76 -3.80 5.51 19.88
C CYS A 76 -4.10 4.05 19.61
N VAL A 77 -3.07 3.28 19.30
CA VAL A 77 -3.15 1.82 19.16
C VAL A 77 -2.35 1.19 20.28
N VAL A 78 -2.89 0.13 20.87
CA VAL A 78 -2.28 -0.56 22.00
C VAL A 78 -2.01 -2.00 21.64
N SER A 79 -0.72 -2.33 21.56
CA SER A 79 -0.26 -3.72 21.49
C SER A 79 0.07 -4.25 22.89
N GLN A 80 0.31 -5.55 22.99
CA GLN A 80 0.47 -6.26 24.26
C GLN A 80 1.75 -7.10 24.26
N ILE A 81 2.46 -7.13 25.39
CA ILE A 81 3.52 -8.10 25.66
C ILE A 81 2.90 -9.22 26.50
N LYS A 82 2.89 -10.46 26.00
CA LYS A 82 2.38 -11.61 26.76
C LYS A 82 3.35 -12.76 26.80
N VAL A 83 3.50 -13.38 27.97
CA VAL A 83 4.33 -14.56 28.15
C VAL A 83 3.51 -15.65 28.82
N LYS A 84 3.44 -16.84 28.23
CA LYS A 84 2.67 -17.99 28.77
C LYS A 84 1.22 -17.61 29.13
N ASN A 85 0.56 -16.83 28.26
CA ASN A 85 -0.80 -16.27 28.44
C ASN A 85 -0.97 -15.28 29.60
N GLU A 86 0.10 -14.79 30.22
CA GLU A 86 0.06 -13.68 31.17
C GLU A 86 0.33 -12.37 30.45
N LEU A 87 -0.50 -11.34 30.69
CA LEU A 87 -0.27 -9.99 30.19
C LEU A 87 0.80 -9.30 31.03
N ILE A 88 1.98 -9.10 30.43
CA ILE A 88 3.13 -8.50 31.12
C ILE A 88 3.03 -6.97 31.11
N ALA A 89 2.82 -6.37 29.93
CA ALA A 89 2.74 -4.93 29.77
C ALA A 89 1.93 -4.53 28.52
N TYR A 90 1.40 -3.32 28.51
CA TYR A 90 0.90 -2.68 27.30
C TYR A 90 2.03 -1.96 26.55
N PHE A 91 1.90 -1.90 25.23
CA PHE A 91 2.77 -1.15 24.33
C PHE A 91 1.93 -0.15 23.52
N PRO A 92 1.69 1.06 24.04
CA PRO A 92 0.89 2.07 23.37
C PRO A 92 1.73 2.86 22.38
N TYR A 93 1.16 3.14 21.21
CA TYR A 93 1.76 4.03 20.22
C TYR A 93 0.68 4.84 19.48
N VAL A 94 1.02 6.07 19.11
CA VAL A 94 0.14 7.02 18.43
C VAL A 94 0.45 7.01 16.95
N LEU A 95 -0.59 6.80 16.14
CA LEU A 95 -0.54 6.99 14.70
C LEU A 95 -1.01 8.41 14.41
N LYS A 96 -0.12 9.25 13.88
CA LYS A 96 -0.43 10.63 13.49
C LYS A 96 -0.42 10.78 11.98
N GLY A 97 -1.51 11.30 11.43
CA GLY A 97 -1.58 11.66 10.02
C GLY A 97 -2.98 12.00 9.56
N ARG A 98 -3.10 12.33 8.28
CA ARG A 98 -4.37 12.66 7.67
C ARG A 98 -5.34 11.47 7.70
N ASN A 99 -6.59 11.74 8.08
CA ASN A 99 -7.69 10.78 8.07
C ASN A 99 -7.43 9.51 8.90
N VAL A 100 -6.46 9.49 9.83
CA VAL A 100 -6.17 8.30 10.65
C VAL A 100 -7.38 7.84 11.48
N LYS A 101 -8.31 8.76 11.79
CA LYS A 101 -9.58 8.41 12.44
C LYS A 101 -10.47 7.47 11.60
N ILE A 102 -10.25 7.35 10.29
CA ILE A 102 -10.95 6.34 9.48
C ILE A 102 -10.72 4.93 10.04
N TYR A 103 -9.55 4.69 10.64
CA TYR A 103 -9.21 3.41 11.21
C TYR A 103 -9.99 3.04 12.47
N LEU A 104 -10.64 4.02 13.14
CA LEU A 104 -11.60 3.76 14.23
C LEU A 104 -12.88 3.07 13.72
N TYR A 105 -13.15 3.15 12.42
CA TYR A 105 -14.30 2.50 11.78
C TYR A 105 -13.91 1.21 11.06
N ILE A 106 -12.63 1.03 10.74
CA ILE A 106 -12.07 -0.17 10.10
C ILE A 106 -11.30 -1.00 11.13
N ASN A 107 -11.94 -1.29 12.27
CA ASN A 107 -11.30 -1.94 13.41
C ASN A 107 -10.56 -3.22 12.99
N SER A 108 -11.15 -4.05 12.13
CA SER A 108 -10.56 -5.33 11.72
C SER A 108 -9.12 -5.23 11.20
N PHE A 109 -8.74 -4.15 10.51
CA PHE A 109 -7.37 -3.97 10.03
C PHE A 109 -6.40 -3.56 11.15
N ILE A 110 -6.72 -2.51 11.90
CA ILE A 110 -5.80 -2.03 12.94
C ILE A 110 -5.75 -2.99 14.13
N SER A 111 -6.84 -3.69 14.48
CA SER A 111 -6.80 -4.79 15.46
C SER A 111 -5.74 -5.80 15.02
N LYS A 112 -5.75 -6.20 13.74
CA LYS A 112 -4.78 -7.16 13.20
C LYS A 112 -3.35 -6.65 13.18
N LEU A 113 -3.17 -5.36 12.89
CA LEU A 113 -1.88 -4.69 13.03
C LEU A 113 -1.39 -4.75 14.48
N ALA A 114 -2.26 -4.41 15.45
CA ALA A 114 -1.94 -4.45 16.87
C ALA A 114 -1.61 -5.88 17.33
N GLU A 115 -2.35 -6.89 16.88
CA GLU A 115 -2.07 -8.32 17.17
C GLU A 115 -0.69 -8.73 16.63
N ALA A 116 -0.34 -8.33 15.40
CA ALA A 116 0.95 -8.66 14.77
C ALA A 116 2.13 -7.98 15.48
N ILE A 117 1.97 -6.70 15.84
CA ILE A 117 2.98 -5.96 16.61
C ILE A 117 3.12 -6.57 18.01
N SER A 118 2.02 -6.99 18.64
CA SER A 118 2.02 -7.66 19.94
C SER A 118 2.87 -8.94 19.91
N ASP A 119 2.76 -9.75 18.85
CA ASP A 119 3.58 -10.95 18.68
C ASP A 119 5.07 -10.61 18.56
N ARG A 120 5.42 -9.53 17.85
CA ARG A 120 6.82 -9.11 17.62
C ARG A 120 7.47 -8.42 18.81
N ILE A 121 6.75 -7.54 19.50
CA ILE A 121 7.26 -6.90 20.72
C ILE A 121 7.39 -7.92 21.85
N THR A 122 6.51 -8.93 21.91
CA THR A 122 6.67 -10.07 22.83
C THR A 122 7.93 -10.87 22.54
N LEU A 123 8.20 -11.18 21.26
CA LEU A 123 9.43 -11.87 20.88
C LEU A 123 10.68 -11.06 21.25
N CYS A 124 10.64 -9.74 21.01
CA CYS A 124 11.72 -8.84 21.38
C CYS A 124 11.94 -8.80 22.90
N TYR A 125 10.86 -8.75 23.69
CA TYR A 125 10.91 -8.84 25.15
C TYR A 125 11.56 -10.15 25.63
N LEU A 126 11.18 -11.29 25.05
CA LEU A 126 11.77 -12.60 25.38
C LEU A 126 13.27 -12.71 25.05
N GLN A 127 13.81 -11.77 24.26
CA GLN A 127 15.23 -11.67 23.91
C GLN A 127 15.93 -10.50 24.65
N ASP A 128 15.38 -10.02 25.77
CA ASP A 128 15.87 -8.87 26.52
C ASP A 128 15.99 -7.59 25.66
N PHE A 129 15.08 -7.42 24.71
CA PHE A 129 15.04 -6.35 23.72
C PHE A 129 16.31 -6.24 22.84
N LYS A 130 17.01 -7.36 22.63
CA LYS A 130 18.12 -7.45 21.66
C LYS A 130 17.59 -7.71 20.23
N GLY A 131 18.33 -7.24 19.23
CA GLY A 131 18.00 -7.48 17.80
C GLY A 131 16.75 -6.74 17.30
N GLY A 132 16.40 -5.61 17.92
CA GLY A 132 15.23 -4.82 17.54
C GLY A 132 15.24 -4.37 16.07
N ASP A 133 16.42 -4.07 15.54
CA ASP A 133 16.64 -3.73 14.13
C ASP A 133 16.15 -4.82 13.17
N TRP A 134 16.53 -6.07 13.44
CA TRP A 134 16.11 -7.23 12.64
C TRP A 134 14.62 -7.59 12.87
N ILE A 135 14.12 -7.44 14.10
CA ILE A 135 12.73 -7.78 14.45
C ILE A 135 11.74 -6.79 13.83
N PHE A 136 12.02 -5.49 13.88
CA PHE A 136 11.11 -4.43 13.46
C PHE A 136 11.31 -3.92 12.02
N GLY A 137 12.31 -4.44 11.30
CA GLY A 137 12.48 -4.26 9.86
C GLY A 137 11.59 -5.20 9.01
N GLU A 138 12.18 -5.85 8.01
CA GLU A 138 11.44 -6.69 7.03
C GLU A 138 10.63 -7.84 7.64
N ASN A 139 11.09 -8.40 8.77
CA ASN A 139 10.35 -9.47 9.44
C ASN A 139 9.01 -9.01 10.00
N LEU A 140 8.97 -7.80 10.56
CA LEU A 140 7.72 -7.18 11.01
C LEU A 140 6.79 -6.95 9.81
N ALA A 141 7.34 -6.47 8.69
CA ALA A 141 6.58 -6.21 7.47
C ALA A 141 5.85 -7.46 6.98
N ARG A 142 6.58 -8.55 6.76
CA ARG A 142 6.01 -9.82 6.27
C ARG A 142 4.92 -10.35 7.19
N ILE A 143 5.10 -10.23 8.51
CA ILE A 143 4.14 -10.71 9.50
C ILE A 143 2.90 -9.83 9.58
N ILE A 144 3.05 -8.51 9.49
CA ILE A 144 1.91 -7.60 9.42
C ILE A 144 1.11 -7.89 8.15
N VAL A 145 1.76 -7.99 7.00
CA VAL A 145 1.10 -8.29 5.73
C VAL A 145 0.35 -9.62 5.82
N ALA A 146 1.03 -10.68 6.27
CA ALA A 146 0.44 -12.01 6.46
C ALA A 146 -0.76 -11.99 7.42
N ASN A 147 -0.65 -11.36 8.59
CA ASN A 147 -1.74 -11.33 9.57
C ASN A 147 -2.91 -10.46 9.12
N CYS A 148 -2.63 -9.34 8.45
CA CYS A 148 -3.65 -8.39 8.04
C CYS A 148 -4.45 -8.85 6.82
N ILE A 149 -3.88 -9.67 5.93
CA ILE A 149 -4.60 -10.19 4.75
C ILE A 149 -5.37 -11.48 5.06
N SER A 150 -4.84 -12.34 5.94
CA SER A 150 -5.25 -13.75 6.05
C SER A 150 -6.41 -14.04 7.03
N THR A 151 -7.04 -13.03 7.63
CA THR A 151 -8.29 -13.16 8.41
C THR A 151 -8.41 -14.30 9.46
N LYS A 152 -7.32 -14.81 10.07
CA LYS A 152 -7.25 -15.89 11.09
C LYS A 152 -7.31 -17.34 10.58
N LYS A 153 -7.52 -17.60 9.29
CA LYS A 153 -7.60 -18.99 8.78
C LYS A 153 -6.23 -19.65 8.51
N TYR A 154 -5.17 -18.91 8.78
CA TYR A 154 -3.92 -19.04 8.06
C TYR A 154 -2.77 -18.79 9.03
N ASP A 155 -1.76 -19.67 9.00
CA ASP A 155 -0.56 -19.57 9.84
C ASP A 155 0.33 -18.42 9.34
N GLY A 156 0.35 -17.32 10.09
CA GLY A 156 1.10 -16.10 9.73
C GLY A 156 2.60 -16.33 9.50
N ILE A 157 3.21 -17.34 10.13
CA ILE A 157 4.63 -17.66 9.93
C ILE A 157 4.83 -18.30 8.55
N LYS A 158 4.02 -19.30 8.21
CA LYS A 158 4.08 -19.94 6.88
C LYS A 158 3.83 -18.94 5.75
N PHE A 159 2.93 -17.99 5.95
CA PHE A 159 2.67 -16.96 4.95
C PHE A 159 3.73 -15.87 4.89
N ALA A 160 4.37 -15.53 6.01
CA ALA A 160 5.56 -14.68 5.97
C ALA A 160 6.69 -15.33 5.15
N HIS A 161 6.88 -16.65 5.27
CA HIS A 161 7.81 -17.43 4.45
C HIS A 161 7.42 -17.43 2.96
N LEU A 162 6.12 -17.58 2.64
CA LEU A 162 5.64 -17.43 1.26
C LEU A 162 5.96 -16.05 0.69
N ILE A 163 5.72 -14.98 1.46
CA ILE A 163 6.03 -13.60 1.03
C ILE A 163 7.52 -13.47 0.75
N GLU A 164 8.38 -13.95 1.66
CA GLU A 164 9.83 -13.97 1.47
C GLU A 164 10.26 -14.71 0.20
N LYS A 165 9.68 -15.89 -0.05
CA LYS A 165 9.96 -16.65 -1.28
C LYS A 165 9.55 -15.88 -2.52
N MET A 166 8.41 -15.20 -2.49
CA MET A 166 7.94 -14.36 -3.59
C MET A 166 8.82 -13.12 -3.81
N GLU A 167 9.41 -12.54 -2.76
CA GLU A 167 10.43 -11.48 -2.87
C GLU A 167 11.69 -12.00 -3.58
N GLN A 168 12.17 -13.20 -3.22
CA GLN A 168 13.32 -13.82 -3.89
C GLN A 168 13.04 -14.07 -5.37
N LEU A 169 11.85 -14.58 -5.70
CA LEU A 169 11.42 -14.78 -7.09
C LEU A 169 11.31 -13.44 -7.84
N ALA A 170 10.82 -12.38 -7.20
CA ALA A 170 10.73 -11.04 -7.81
C ALA A 170 12.11 -10.41 -8.10
N SER A 171 13.17 -10.87 -7.43
CA SER A 171 14.55 -10.46 -7.75
C SER A 171 15.19 -11.24 -8.90
N SER A 172 14.50 -12.28 -9.39
CA SER A 172 15.00 -13.13 -10.46
C SER A 172 14.54 -12.65 -11.83
N THR A 173 15.35 -12.96 -12.84
CA THR A 173 14.98 -12.80 -14.26
C THR A 173 14.94 -14.15 -14.96
N PHE A 174 14.17 -14.24 -16.03
CA PHE A 174 14.14 -15.38 -16.94
C PHE A 174 14.15 -14.86 -18.37
N GLU A 175 15.11 -15.32 -19.17
CA GLU A 175 15.31 -14.87 -20.56
C GLU A 175 15.45 -13.33 -20.71
N GLY A 176 16.03 -12.67 -19.70
CA GLY A 176 16.23 -11.22 -19.69
C GLY A 176 15.00 -10.42 -19.24
N GLU A 177 13.85 -11.08 -19.07
CA GLU A 177 12.63 -10.49 -18.56
C GLU A 177 12.50 -10.71 -17.05
N PHE A 178 11.78 -9.78 -16.41
CA PHE A 178 11.37 -9.90 -15.03
C PHE A 178 10.54 -11.19 -14.82
N PHE A 179 10.81 -11.97 -13.76
CA PHE A 179 10.14 -13.26 -13.52
C PHE A 179 8.70 -13.10 -12.98
N PRO A 180 7.66 -13.24 -13.83
CA PRO A 180 6.29 -13.02 -13.40
C PRO A 180 5.73 -14.30 -12.80
N THR A 181 5.23 -14.25 -11.57
CA THR A 181 4.54 -15.38 -10.97
C THR A 181 3.57 -14.95 -9.88
N GLY A 182 2.68 -15.85 -9.49
CA GLY A 182 1.70 -15.57 -8.45
C GLY A 182 0.97 -16.79 -7.96
N VAL A 183 0.42 -16.63 -6.78
CA VAL A 183 -0.29 -17.68 -6.05
C VAL A 183 -1.58 -17.11 -5.48
N ILE A 184 -2.61 -17.94 -5.45
CA ILE A 184 -3.83 -17.73 -4.68
C ILE A 184 -3.72 -18.63 -3.45
N VAL A 185 -3.76 -18.03 -2.28
CA VAL A 185 -3.82 -18.76 -1.01
C VAL A 185 -5.29 -18.97 -0.67
N CYS A 186 -5.73 -20.22 -0.66
CA CYS A 186 -7.11 -20.60 -0.40
C CYS A 186 -7.20 -21.68 0.68
N SER A 187 -8.29 -21.66 1.44
CA SER A 187 -8.56 -22.67 2.48
C SER A 187 -9.33 -23.86 1.93
N ASP A 188 -9.97 -23.68 0.76
CA ASP A 188 -10.82 -24.66 0.11
C ASP A 188 -10.68 -24.49 -1.41
N SER A 189 -9.91 -25.39 -2.01
CA SER A 189 -9.66 -25.39 -3.46
C SER A 189 -10.90 -25.75 -4.28
N THR A 190 -11.94 -26.34 -3.66
CA THR A 190 -13.15 -26.74 -4.39
C THR A 190 -13.91 -25.53 -4.97
N LYS A 191 -13.71 -24.35 -4.39
CA LYS A 191 -14.24 -23.06 -4.88
C LYS A 191 -13.68 -22.65 -6.25
N TYR A 192 -12.56 -23.23 -6.66
CA TYR A 192 -11.81 -22.87 -7.86
C TYR A 192 -11.87 -23.93 -8.98
N LYS A 193 -12.68 -24.98 -8.81
CA LYS A 193 -12.77 -26.11 -9.77
C LYS A 193 -13.00 -25.67 -11.22
N ASN A 194 -13.79 -24.62 -11.41
CA ASN A 194 -14.03 -24.03 -12.72
C ASN A 194 -12.77 -23.24 -13.11
N ASN A 195 -11.98 -23.77 -14.05
CA ASN A 195 -10.67 -23.27 -14.50
C ASN A 195 -9.45 -23.68 -13.65
N PHE A 196 -9.51 -24.84 -13.00
CA PHE A 196 -8.38 -25.44 -12.30
C PHE A 196 -7.72 -26.56 -13.10
N PHE A 197 -6.40 -26.52 -13.18
CA PHE A 197 -5.54 -27.52 -13.82
C PHE A 197 -4.75 -28.26 -12.75
N GLU A 198 -5.15 -29.50 -12.46
CA GLU A 198 -4.57 -30.31 -11.40
C GLU A 198 -3.22 -30.92 -11.81
N PHE A 199 -2.28 -30.96 -10.87
CA PHE A 199 -1.02 -31.67 -11.03
C PHE A 199 -1.20 -33.16 -10.73
N SER A 200 -0.43 -34.00 -11.43
CA SER A 200 -0.38 -35.45 -11.16
C SER A 200 0.12 -35.77 -9.75
N THR A 201 0.98 -34.92 -9.19
CA THR A 201 1.46 -35.02 -7.80
C THR A 201 1.43 -33.63 -7.17
N PRO A 202 0.94 -33.48 -5.94
CA PRO A 202 1.02 -32.21 -5.21
C PRO A 202 2.46 -31.69 -5.15
N ARG A 203 2.61 -30.37 -5.16
CA ARG A 203 3.89 -29.68 -5.05
C ARG A 203 3.91 -28.86 -3.77
N ASN A 204 5.02 -28.84 -3.06
CA ASN A 204 5.22 -27.84 -2.02
C ASN A 204 5.93 -26.63 -2.61
N ILE A 205 5.58 -25.40 -2.18
CA ILE A 205 6.25 -24.20 -2.67
C ILE A 205 7.77 -24.28 -2.54
N ASP A 206 8.29 -24.92 -1.49
CA ASP A 206 9.71 -25.04 -1.20
C ASP A 206 10.44 -25.96 -2.18
N THR A 207 9.73 -26.91 -2.78
CA THR A 207 10.27 -27.88 -3.73
C THR A 207 10.10 -27.49 -5.19
N LEU A 208 9.27 -26.48 -5.48
CA LEU A 208 9.05 -26.00 -6.86
C LEU A 208 10.35 -25.46 -7.46
N ASP A 209 10.75 -26.01 -8.60
CA ASP A 209 11.90 -25.50 -9.35
C ASP A 209 11.52 -24.24 -10.17
N LYS A 210 12.55 -23.58 -10.74
CA LYS A 210 12.36 -22.34 -11.50
C LYS A 210 11.45 -22.51 -12.73
N ARG A 211 11.47 -23.68 -13.40
CA ARG A 211 10.63 -23.95 -14.58
C ARG A 211 9.19 -24.17 -14.17
N GLU A 212 8.97 -24.85 -13.05
CA GLU A 212 7.63 -25.04 -12.52
C GLU A 212 7.02 -23.68 -12.15
N TRP A 213 7.74 -22.83 -11.41
CA TRP A 213 7.28 -21.48 -11.07
C TRP A 213 6.86 -20.62 -12.28
N PHE A 214 7.44 -20.87 -13.46
CA PHE A 214 7.11 -20.15 -14.70
C PHE A 214 5.73 -20.54 -15.29
N LEU A 215 5.13 -21.64 -14.84
CA LEU A 215 3.81 -22.09 -15.32
C LEU A 215 2.67 -21.13 -14.90
N ALA A 216 2.87 -20.36 -13.83
CA ALA A 216 1.93 -19.34 -13.39
C ALA A 216 2.58 -17.96 -13.54
N ASN A 217 1.86 -17.00 -14.15
CA ASN A 217 2.40 -15.67 -14.41
C ASN A 217 1.90 -14.57 -13.45
N GLY A 218 1.06 -14.92 -12.48
CA GLY A 218 0.54 -14.00 -11.47
C GLY A 218 -0.43 -12.92 -12.00
N ARG A 219 -0.88 -13.06 -13.25
CA ARG A 219 -1.81 -12.12 -13.91
C ARG A 219 -3.03 -12.85 -14.47
N GLU A 220 -2.79 -13.89 -15.26
CA GLU A 220 -3.83 -14.76 -15.83
C GLU A 220 -3.85 -16.13 -15.15
N THR A 221 -2.70 -16.62 -14.69
CA THR A 221 -2.53 -17.93 -14.07
C THR A 221 -1.84 -17.83 -12.71
N PHE A 222 -2.29 -18.64 -11.76
CA PHE A 222 -1.88 -18.61 -10.36
C PHE A 222 -1.75 -20.03 -9.81
N PHE A 223 -0.72 -20.33 -9.02
CA PHE A 223 -0.75 -21.56 -8.22
C PHE A 223 -1.83 -21.46 -7.15
N LEU A 224 -2.54 -22.56 -6.91
CA LEU A 224 -3.56 -22.60 -5.87
C LEU A 224 -3.00 -23.29 -4.62
N LEU A 225 -2.67 -22.49 -3.61
CA LEU A 225 -2.04 -22.95 -2.38
C LEU A 225 -3.05 -23.20 -1.27
N ASP A 226 -2.85 -24.30 -0.55
CA ASP A 226 -3.55 -24.58 0.70
C ASP A 226 -2.89 -23.89 1.92
N SER A 227 -3.49 -24.07 3.10
CA SER A 227 -2.96 -23.55 4.37
C SER A 227 -1.58 -24.10 4.79
N ASN A 228 -1.12 -25.19 4.16
CA ASN A 228 0.17 -25.83 4.37
C ASN A 228 1.16 -25.53 3.23
N THR A 229 0.87 -24.51 2.43
CA THR A 229 1.68 -24.07 1.28
C THR A 229 1.95 -25.19 0.26
N ASN A 230 1.02 -26.14 0.15
CA ASN A 230 1.01 -27.12 -0.93
C ASN A 230 0.11 -26.64 -2.06
N SER A 231 0.55 -26.89 -3.29
CA SER A 231 -0.17 -26.63 -4.52
C SER A 231 -0.61 -27.94 -5.16
N ASN A 232 -1.91 -28.09 -5.37
CA ASN A 232 -2.45 -29.21 -6.14
C ASN A 232 -2.58 -28.87 -7.64
N GLY A 233 -2.33 -27.62 -8.04
CA GLY A 233 -2.48 -27.23 -9.43
C GLY A 233 -2.46 -25.73 -9.67
N ILE A 234 -2.84 -25.34 -10.88
CA ILE A 234 -2.86 -23.95 -11.35
C ILE A 234 -4.29 -23.54 -11.61
N TYR A 235 -4.67 -22.39 -11.08
CA TYR A 235 -5.90 -21.71 -11.41
C TYR A 235 -5.67 -20.72 -12.54
N ARG A 236 -6.54 -20.74 -13.55
CA ARG A 236 -6.61 -19.72 -14.60
C ARG A 236 -7.82 -18.82 -14.35
N LYS A 237 -7.61 -17.51 -14.34
CA LYS A 237 -8.72 -16.55 -14.14
C LYS A 237 -9.78 -16.65 -15.24
N SER A 238 -11.00 -16.22 -14.91
CA SER A 238 -12.10 -16.16 -15.88
C SER A 238 -11.87 -15.06 -16.91
N ILE A 239 -12.35 -15.26 -18.14
CA ILE A 239 -12.32 -14.20 -19.17
C ILE A 239 -13.54 -13.30 -18.96
N LEU A 240 -13.30 -12.04 -18.62
CA LEU A 240 -14.34 -11.01 -18.53
C LEU A 240 -14.59 -10.39 -19.90
N ASN A 241 -15.82 -10.53 -20.40
CA ASN A 241 -16.29 -9.89 -21.62
C ASN A 241 -17.09 -8.62 -21.27
N THR A 242 -16.37 -7.56 -20.93
CA THR A 242 -16.94 -6.24 -20.61
C THR A 242 -16.32 -5.17 -21.50
N SER A 243 -17.13 -4.18 -21.91
CA SER A 243 -16.69 -3.00 -22.66
C SER A 243 -16.10 -1.91 -21.77
N ASN A 244 -16.22 -2.03 -20.44
CA ASN A 244 -15.62 -1.08 -19.50
C ASN A 244 -14.16 -1.48 -19.20
N TYR A 245 -13.22 -1.02 -20.01
CA TYR A 245 -11.80 -1.36 -19.85
C TYR A 245 -11.18 -0.90 -18.52
N ILE A 246 -11.67 0.21 -17.93
CA ILE A 246 -11.20 0.70 -16.62
C ILE A 246 -11.64 -0.25 -15.52
N GLY A 247 -12.93 -0.58 -15.46
CA GLY A 247 -13.46 -1.57 -14.51
C GLY A 247 -12.78 -2.92 -14.67
N LYS A 248 -12.63 -3.38 -15.91
CA LYS A 248 -11.93 -4.61 -16.26
C LYS A 248 -10.51 -4.66 -15.69
N PHE A 249 -9.75 -3.56 -15.76
CA PHE A 249 -8.40 -3.52 -15.19
C PHE A 249 -8.39 -3.82 -13.68
N PHE A 250 -9.29 -3.19 -12.92
CA PHE A 250 -9.36 -3.42 -11.46
C PHE A 250 -9.88 -4.82 -11.13
N ASP A 251 -10.88 -5.30 -11.86
CA ASP A 251 -11.42 -6.65 -11.70
C ASP A 251 -10.36 -7.71 -12.02
N ASP A 252 -9.59 -7.52 -13.10
CA ASP A 252 -8.50 -8.39 -13.50
C ASP A 252 -7.33 -8.33 -12.50
N TYR A 253 -7.03 -7.14 -11.98
CA TYR A 253 -5.92 -6.97 -11.05
C TYR A 253 -6.24 -7.57 -9.69
N TYR A 254 -7.40 -7.29 -9.10
CA TYR A 254 -7.76 -7.79 -7.76
C TYR A 254 -8.50 -9.15 -7.81
N LEU A 255 -8.71 -9.71 -9.00
CA LEU A 255 -9.52 -10.91 -9.24
C LEU A 255 -10.90 -10.82 -8.58
N THR A 256 -11.55 -9.64 -8.62
CA THR A 256 -12.80 -9.35 -7.89
C THR A 256 -13.90 -10.39 -8.15
N ASN A 257 -13.95 -10.93 -9.38
CA ASN A 257 -14.96 -11.91 -9.79
C ASN A 257 -14.56 -13.38 -9.49
N ASP A 258 -13.25 -13.64 -9.36
CA ASP A 258 -12.71 -15.00 -9.27
C ASP A 258 -12.29 -15.37 -7.82
N LEU A 259 -11.61 -14.47 -7.13
CA LEU A 259 -11.06 -14.67 -5.79
C LEU A 259 -12.16 -14.67 -4.73
N LYS A 260 -12.24 -15.76 -3.93
CA LYS A 260 -13.32 -15.96 -2.97
C LYS A 260 -12.89 -15.54 -1.57
N THR A 261 -13.59 -14.61 -0.95
CA THR A 261 -13.27 -14.21 0.44
C THR A 261 -13.28 -15.44 1.38
N PRO A 262 -12.30 -15.59 2.29
CA PRO A 262 -11.20 -14.67 2.60
C PRO A 262 -9.86 -15.06 1.98
N ASP A 263 -9.89 -15.74 0.83
CA ASP A 263 -8.71 -16.14 0.08
C ASP A 263 -8.02 -14.88 -0.50
N PHE A 264 -6.71 -14.92 -0.71
CA PHE A 264 -5.91 -13.75 -1.12
C PHE A 264 -4.82 -14.12 -2.14
N ILE A 265 -4.26 -13.13 -2.81
CA ILE A 265 -3.22 -13.29 -3.84
C ILE A 265 -1.89 -12.81 -3.27
N VAL A 266 -0.82 -13.56 -3.54
CA VAL A 266 0.57 -13.06 -3.47
C VAL A 266 1.16 -13.18 -4.86
N ARG A 267 1.66 -12.10 -5.42
CA ARG A 267 2.22 -12.11 -6.78
C ARG A 267 3.36 -11.14 -6.91
N THR A 268 4.17 -11.37 -7.92
CA THR A 268 5.12 -10.39 -8.38
C THR A 268 4.46 -9.42 -9.36
N VAL A 269 4.80 -8.13 -9.28
CA VAL A 269 4.13 -7.07 -10.06
C VAL A 269 5.07 -6.23 -10.92
N GLY A 270 6.37 -6.32 -10.67
CA GLY A 270 7.46 -5.63 -11.35
C GLY A 270 8.82 -6.12 -10.81
N PRO A 271 9.95 -5.59 -11.32
CA PRO A 271 11.31 -5.95 -10.91
C PRO A 271 11.54 -5.63 -9.43
N ASN A 272 11.81 -6.66 -8.61
CA ASN A 272 11.89 -6.55 -7.16
C ASN A 272 10.60 -6.04 -6.49
N GLU A 273 9.45 -6.15 -7.16
CA GLU A 273 8.17 -5.69 -6.64
C GLU A 273 7.19 -6.85 -6.44
N ILE A 274 6.54 -6.84 -5.27
CA ILE A 274 5.51 -7.81 -4.93
C ILE A 274 4.24 -7.13 -4.44
N SER A 275 3.11 -7.81 -4.61
CA SER A 275 1.80 -7.36 -4.17
C SER A 275 1.07 -8.50 -3.47
N VAL A 276 0.52 -8.20 -2.30
CA VAL A 276 -0.37 -9.05 -1.53
C VAL A 276 -1.73 -8.37 -1.45
N SER A 277 -2.76 -8.98 -2.02
CA SER A 277 -4.08 -8.33 -2.13
C SER A 277 -5.26 -9.28 -2.00
N ASP A 278 -6.41 -8.72 -1.62
CA ASP A 278 -7.70 -9.41 -1.59
C ASP A 278 -8.64 -8.91 -2.69
N SER A 279 -9.82 -9.51 -2.78
CA SER A 279 -10.82 -9.20 -3.81
C SER A 279 -11.56 -7.88 -3.55
N ASP A 280 -11.49 -7.31 -2.35
CA ASP A 280 -12.05 -5.98 -2.05
C ASP A 280 -11.10 -4.86 -2.53
N GLY A 281 -9.86 -5.23 -2.87
CA GLY A 281 -8.82 -4.33 -3.33
C GLY A 281 -8.05 -3.66 -2.22
N LYS A 282 -7.99 -4.33 -1.06
CA LYS A 282 -6.96 -4.13 -0.05
C LYS A 282 -5.63 -4.63 -0.63
N GLU A 283 -4.58 -3.84 -0.52
CA GLU A 283 -3.29 -4.21 -1.08
C GLU A 283 -2.12 -3.77 -0.19
N PHE A 284 -1.19 -4.69 0.02
CA PHE A 284 0.16 -4.41 0.48
C PHE A 284 1.10 -4.59 -0.69
N VAL A 285 1.73 -3.51 -1.13
CA VAL A 285 2.67 -3.53 -2.25
C VAL A 285 4.05 -3.14 -1.77
N LYS A 286 5.08 -3.84 -2.24
CA LYS A 286 6.48 -3.49 -2.01
C LYS A 286 7.06 -2.92 -3.30
N VAL A 287 7.42 -1.64 -3.27
CA VAL A 287 8.06 -0.90 -4.36
C VAL A 287 9.24 -0.14 -3.77
N GLU A 288 10.40 -0.22 -4.43
CA GLU A 288 11.66 0.36 -3.94
C GLU A 288 12.03 -0.10 -2.52
N ASN A 289 11.86 -1.41 -2.26
CA ASN A 289 12.06 -2.02 -0.94
C ASN A 289 11.22 -1.41 0.19
N VAL A 290 10.16 -0.68 -0.14
CA VAL A 290 9.27 -0.07 0.84
C VAL A 290 7.87 -0.64 0.68
N TRP A 291 7.39 -1.28 1.75
CA TRP A 291 6.01 -1.73 1.86
C TRP A 291 5.06 -0.55 2.04
N ARG A 292 3.95 -0.58 1.31
CA ARG A 292 2.86 0.38 1.39
C ARG A 292 1.53 -0.34 1.44
N TYR A 293 0.68 0.08 2.36
CA TYR A 293 -0.72 -0.27 2.40
C TYR A 293 -1.51 0.71 1.54
N ARG A 294 -2.29 0.19 0.61
CA ARG A 294 -3.19 1.00 -0.22
C ARG A 294 -4.52 0.31 -0.41
N HIS A 295 -5.52 1.13 -0.71
CA HIS A 295 -6.83 0.66 -1.12
C HIS A 295 -7.35 1.60 -2.21
N HIS A 296 -7.65 1.05 -3.39
CA HIS A 296 -8.05 1.83 -4.55
C HIS A 296 -9.26 2.76 -4.28
N LYS A 297 -10.21 2.35 -3.42
CA LYS A 297 -11.37 3.18 -3.06
C LYS A 297 -10.97 4.44 -2.29
N ASN A 298 -9.94 4.35 -1.44
CA ASN A 298 -9.51 5.48 -0.61
C ASN A 298 -8.95 6.61 -1.45
N ILE A 299 -8.10 6.30 -2.44
CA ILE A 299 -7.51 7.35 -3.28
C ILE A 299 -8.51 7.95 -4.26
N THR A 300 -9.40 7.11 -4.82
CA THR A 300 -10.48 7.59 -5.68
C THR A 300 -11.40 8.53 -4.92
N ARG A 301 -11.81 8.16 -3.69
CA ARG A 301 -12.60 9.01 -2.81
C ARG A 301 -11.88 10.32 -2.49
N PHE A 302 -10.59 10.28 -2.18
CA PHE A 302 -9.78 11.49 -1.93
C PHE A 302 -9.80 12.45 -3.12
N MET A 303 -9.57 11.93 -4.34
CA MET A 303 -9.60 12.76 -5.56
C MET A 303 -10.99 13.33 -5.83
N VAL A 304 -12.06 12.55 -5.63
CA VAL A 304 -13.45 13.02 -5.75
C VAL A 304 -13.74 14.14 -4.75
N GLU A 305 -13.39 13.96 -3.48
CA GLU A 305 -13.64 14.97 -2.43
C GLU A 305 -12.84 16.26 -2.66
N LYS A 306 -11.60 16.15 -3.16
CA LYS A 306 -10.73 17.31 -3.37
C LYS A 306 -10.99 18.06 -4.67
N LEU A 307 -11.28 17.34 -5.75
CA LEU A 307 -11.43 17.92 -7.08
C LEU A 307 -12.91 18.06 -7.50
N GLY A 308 -13.87 17.48 -6.78
CA GLY A 308 -15.27 17.49 -7.20
C GLY A 308 -15.51 16.80 -8.55
N ILE A 309 -14.66 15.83 -8.92
CA ILE A 309 -14.83 14.99 -10.12
C ILE A 309 -15.73 13.79 -9.82
N ASP A 310 -16.24 13.14 -10.86
CA ASP A 310 -16.98 11.89 -10.66
C ASP A 310 -16.05 10.69 -10.36
N TYR A 311 -16.62 9.64 -9.76
CA TYR A 311 -15.86 8.42 -9.45
C TYR A 311 -15.28 7.76 -10.72
N LYS A 312 -15.98 7.83 -11.86
CA LYS A 312 -15.52 7.19 -13.11
C LYS A 312 -14.22 7.81 -13.62
N THR A 313 -14.15 9.13 -13.65
CA THR A 313 -12.97 9.94 -14.01
C THR A 313 -11.85 9.68 -13.02
N SER A 314 -12.17 9.64 -11.73
CA SER A 314 -11.18 9.34 -10.69
C SER A 314 -10.58 7.93 -10.82
N TYR A 315 -11.40 6.91 -11.13
CA TYR A 315 -10.91 5.56 -11.45
C TYR A 315 -10.09 5.52 -12.74
N ALA A 316 -10.45 6.32 -13.76
CA ALA A 316 -9.66 6.44 -14.99
C ALA A 316 -8.27 7.03 -14.72
N ILE A 317 -8.20 8.07 -13.86
CA ILE A 317 -6.92 8.65 -13.40
C ILE A 317 -6.11 7.58 -12.68
N LEU A 318 -6.71 6.86 -11.70
CA LEU A 318 -6.04 5.80 -10.96
C LEU A 318 -5.53 4.68 -11.86
N PHE A 319 -6.30 4.31 -12.89
CA PHE A 319 -5.89 3.34 -13.89
C PHE A 319 -4.57 3.74 -14.55
N TYR A 320 -4.44 4.99 -15.03
CA TYR A 320 -3.21 5.45 -15.66
C TYR A 320 -2.05 5.61 -14.67
N ILE A 321 -2.30 6.04 -13.43
CA ILE A 321 -1.28 6.08 -12.37
C ILE A 321 -0.67 4.70 -12.16
N LEU A 322 -1.52 3.69 -11.94
CA LEU A 322 -1.07 2.31 -11.68
C LEU A 322 -0.40 1.70 -12.92
N LYS A 323 -0.89 2.03 -14.12
CA LYS A 323 -0.28 1.59 -15.39
C LYS A 323 1.11 2.17 -15.58
N CYS A 324 1.32 3.46 -15.29
CA CYS A 324 2.64 4.10 -15.35
C CYS A 324 3.59 3.52 -14.30
N SER A 325 3.14 3.40 -13.06
CA SER A 325 3.92 2.85 -11.94
C SER A 325 4.46 1.45 -12.26
N ARG A 326 3.58 0.52 -12.67
CA ARG A 326 3.95 -0.87 -12.99
C ARG A 326 4.80 -1.03 -14.26
N LYS A 327 4.83 -0.01 -15.11
CA LYS A 327 5.65 0.00 -16.34
C LYS A 327 6.90 0.86 -16.17
N HIS A 328 7.18 1.36 -14.96
CA HIS A 328 8.32 2.25 -14.70
C HIS A 328 8.35 3.49 -15.60
N ILE A 329 7.17 3.99 -15.98
CA ILE A 329 7.02 5.19 -16.80
C ILE A 329 6.93 6.40 -15.87
N SER A 330 7.99 7.20 -15.85
CA SER A 330 7.97 8.48 -15.14
C SER A 330 6.98 9.43 -15.80
N SER A 331 6.03 9.93 -15.02
CA SER A 331 4.99 10.83 -15.52
C SER A 331 4.58 11.85 -14.46
N ILE A 332 4.00 12.97 -14.90
CA ILE A 332 3.29 13.91 -14.05
C ILE A 332 1.88 14.08 -14.61
N LEU A 333 0.87 13.70 -13.84
CA LEU A 333 -0.53 13.97 -14.15
C LEU A 333 -0.97 15.17 -13.31
N TRP A 334 -1.54 16.19 -13.91
CA TRP A 334 -2.08 17.34 -13.21
C TRP A 334 -3.56 17.50 -13.52
N ILE A 335 -4.36 17.60 -12.47
CA ILE A 335 -5.80 17.83 -12.54
C ILE A 335 -6.09 19.18 -11.86
N PRO A 336 -6.23 20.27 -12.64
CA PRO A 336 -6.44 21.61 -12.10
C PRO A 336 -7.81 21.77 -11.45
N ASP A 337 -7.91 22.60 -10.41
CA ASP A 337 -9.21 23.01 -9.89
C ASP A 337 -9.88 24.06 -10.79
N ASP A 338 -9.11 25.08 -11.17
CA ASP A 338 -9.45 26.02 -12.23
C ASP A 338 -8.73 25.60 -13.53
N CYS A 339 -9.50 25.11 -14.49
CA CYS A 339 -9.03 24.70 -15.81
C CYS A 339 -8.96 25.86 -16.82
N SER A 340 -9.19 27.10 -16.39
CA SER A 340 -9.07 28.27 -17.27
C SER A 340 -7.62 28.43 -17.74
N GLU A 341 -7.46 28.91 -18.98
CA GLU A 341 -6.13 29.13 -19.55
C GLU A 341 -5.32 30.10 -18.68
N LYS A 342 -5.95 31.13 -18.09
CA LYS A 342 -5.28 32.06 -17.18
C LYS A 342 -4.69 31.36 -15.95
N ALA A 343 -5.46 30.47 -15.30
CA ALA A 343 -4.99 29.73 -14.14
C ALA A 343 -3.85 28.77 -14.50
N ILE A 344 -3.99 28.04 -15.61
CA ILE A 344 -2.93 27.15 -16.11
C ILE A 344 -1.66 27.93 -16.46
N ASN A 345 -1.81 29.09 -17.11
CA ASN A 345 -0.69 29.95 -17.51
C ASN A 345 0.07 30.55 -16.33
N SER A 346 -0.57 30.69 -15.16
CA SER A 346 0.07 31.24 -13.98
C SER A 346 1.09 30.28 -13.34
N LEU A 347 1.01 28.98 -13.63
CA LEU A 347 1.86 27.94 -13.05
C LEU A 347 2.76 27.24 -14.07
N THR A 348 2.60 27.54 -15.36
CA THR A 348 3.29 26.85 -16.46
C THR A 348 4.04 27.83 -17.35
N THR A 349 5.15 27.36 -17.92
CA THR A 349 5.87 28.10 -18.96
C THR A 349 5.00 28.25 -20.21
N LYS A 350 5.42 29.14 -21.13
CA LYS A 350 4.77 29.30 -22.44
C LYS A 350 4.93 28.07 -23.35
N ASN A 351 5.87 27.18 -23.06
CA ASN A 351 6.09 25.95 -23.82
C ASN A 351 5.06 24.90 -23.40
N ARG A 352 3.88 24.95 -24.03
CA ARG A 352 2.79 23.99 -23.85
C ARG A 352 2.42 23.35 -25.17
N VAL A 353 2.09 22.07 -25.11
CA VAL A 353 1.78 21.25 -26.27
C VAL A 353 0.29 20.90 -26.24
N LYS A 354 -0.43 21.30 -27.29
CA LYS A 354 -1.77 20.82 -27.68
C LYS A 354 -1.73 20.43 -29.16
N ILE A 355 -1.47 19.15 -29.46
CA ILE A 355 -1.26 18.67 -30.84
C ILE A 355 -2.59 18.41 -31.55
N TRP A 356 -3.58 17.90 -30.82
CA TRP A 356 -4.78 17.34 -31.44
C TRP A 356 -5.92 18.36 -31.45
N ASN A 357 -6.57 18.48 -32.61
CA ASN A 357 -7.84 19.20 -32.74
C ASN A 357 -9.02 18.41 -32.16
N THR A 358 -8.90 17.09 -32.10
CA THR A 358 -9.87 16.20 -31.46
C THR A 358 -9.53 16.07 -29.98
N ASP A 359 -10.48 16.33 -29.10
CA ASP A 359 -10.26 16.21 -27.66
C ASP A 359 -10.04 14.74 -27.27
N LEU A 360 -8.82 14.43 -26.81
CA LEU A 360 -8.52 13.16 -26.19
C LEU A 360 -9.17 13.08 -24.81
N ASN A 361 -9.49 11.88 -24.35
CA ASN A 361 -10.16 11.67 -23.09
C ASN A 361 -9.72 10.34 -22.46
N ILE A 362 -9.35 10.38 -21.18
CA ILE A 362 -8.81 9.24 -20.43
C ILE A 362 -9.83 8.13 -20.16
N MET A 363 -11.12 8.38 -20.43
CA MET A 363 -12.20 7.39 -20.30
C MET A 363 -12.54 6.71 -21.64
N ASN A 364 -11.92 7.12 -22.75
CA ASN A 364 -12.13 6.48 -24.04
C ASN A 364 -11.03 5.46 -24.34
N GLU A 365 -11.40 4.18 -24.47
CA GLU A 365 -10.47 3.08 -24.74
C GLU A 365 -9.70 3.29 -26.04
N SER A 366 -10.34 3.82 -27.09
CA SER A 366 -9.68 4.02 -28.39
C SER A 366 -8.57 5.06 -28.34
N HIS A 367 -8.55 5.92 -27.31
CA HIS A 367 -7.52 6.94 -27.12
C HIS A 367 -6.31 6.41 -26.34
N GLN A 368 -6.40 5.23 -25.72
CA GLN A 368 -5.41 4.73 -24.77
C GLN A 368 -3.98 4.68 -25.33
N VAL A 369 -3.80 4.27 -26.58
CA VAL A 369 -2.47 4.17 -27.20
C VAL A 369 -1.79 5.54 -27.31
N LEU A 370 -2.56 6.59 -27.64
CA LEU A 370 -2.04 7.96 -27.70
C LEU A 370 -1.76 8.49 -26.30
N ILE A 371 -2.65 8.24 -25.35
CA ILE A 371 -2.50 8.68 -23.96
C ILE A 371 -1.25 8.04 -23.32
N ASP A 372 -0.99 6.76 -23.59
CA ASP A 372 0.22 6.07 -23.14
C ASP A 372 1.50 6.75 -23.65
N LYS A 373 1.48 7.25 -24.91
CA LYS A 373 2.63 7.99 -25.48
C LYS A 373 2.79 9.36 -24.84
N ILE A 374 1.69 10.05 -24.58
CA ILE A 374 1.69 11.35 -23.89
C ILE A 374 2.24 11.20 -22.46
N LEU A 375 1.79 10.20 -21.73
CA LEU A 375 2.24 9.95 -20.35
C LEU A 375 3.73 9.61 -20.24
N ALA A 376 4.32 9.08 -21.32
CA ALA A 376 5.75 8.81 -21.42
C ALA A 376 6.58 10.01 -21.95
N SER A 377 5.93 11.11 -22.31
CA SER A 377 6.60 12.33 -22.75
C SER A 377 7.12 13.16 -21.57
N ASP A 378 8.04 14.08 -21.85
CA ASP A 378 8.53 15.02 -20.85
C ASP A 378 7.49 16.13 -20.59
N GLY A 379 7.42 16.61 -19.35
CA GLY A 379 6.37 17.53 -18.87
C GLY A 379 5.17 16.85 -18.23
N ALA A 380 4.21 17.66 -17.80
CA ALA A 380 2.97 17.21 -17.18
C ALA A 380 1.83 17.14 -18.20
N ILE A 381 1.01 16.09 -18.12
CA ILE A 381 -0.28 16.05 -18.80
C ILE A 381 -1.32 16.80 -17.97
N VAL A 382 -2.14 17.62 -18.62
CA VAL A 382 -3.21 18.39 -17.96
C VAL A 382 -4.56 17.74 -18.27
N ILE A 383 -5.24 17.24 -17.24
CA ILE A 383 -6.49 16.52 -17.35
C ILE A 383 -7.60 17.37 -16.73
N GLY A 384 -8.65 17.64 -17.49
CA GLY A 384 -9.83 18.35 -17.03
C GLY A 384 -10.75 17.49 -16.16
N LYS A 385 -11.77 18.13 -15.58
CA LYS A 385 -12.64 17.52 -14.56
C LYS A 385 -13.50 16.38 -15.10
N LYS A 386 -13.68 16.27 -16.43
CA LYS A 386 -14.41 15.18 -17.11
C LYS A 386 -13.46 14.24 -17.87
N GLY A 387 -12.17 14.24 -17.53
CA GLY A 387 -11.17 13.35 -18.11
C GLY A 387 -10.65 13.76 -19.49
N GLU A 388 -11.06 14.90 -20.02
CA GLU A 388 -10.51 15.49 -21.23
C GLU A 388 -9.05 15.89 -21.04
N ILE A 389 -8.21 15.69 -22.05
CA ILE A 389 -6.82 16.15 -22.02
C ILE A 389 -6.79 17.58 -22.57
N ILE A 390 -6.45 18.53 -21.70
CA ILE A 390 -6.41 19.96 -22.03
C ILE A 390 -5.08 20.29 -22.74
N PHE A 391 -3.97 19.77 -22.20
CA PHE A 391 -2.63 19.86 -22.77
C PHE A 391 -1.92 18.52 -22.61
N GLU A 392 -1.18 18.09 -23.63
CA GLU A 392 -0.45 16.82 -23.57
C GLU A 392 0.88 16.96 -22.82
N SER A 393 1.52 18.12 -22.90
CA SER A 393 2.76 18.40 -22.17
C SER A 393 2.83 19.86 -21.78
N VAL A 394 3.05 20.11 -20.48
CA VAL A 394 3.34 21.43 -19.92
C VAL A 394 4.52 21.37 -18.96
N PHE A 395 5.33 22.41 -18.96
CA PHE A 395 6.42 22.57 -17.99
C PHE A 395 6.01 23.57 -16.92
N ALA A 396 6.20 23.22 -15.65
CA ALA A 396 5.91 24.12 -14.54
C ALA A 396 6.89 25.31 -14.52
N ASP A 397 6.40 26.52 -14.27
CA ASP A 397 7.21 27.74 -14.25
C ASP A 397 7.90 27.93 -12.89
N MET A 398 9.17 27.54 -12.83
CA MET A 398 9.97 27.58 -11.61
C MET A 398 10.57 28.95 -11.28
N SER A 399 10.38 29.95 -12.15
CA SER A 399 11.06 31.25 -12.02
C SER A 399 10.72 32.01 -10.73
N ASN A 400 9.53 31.77 -10.15
CA ASN A 400 9.02 32.48 -8.97
C ASN A 400 9.13 31.69 -7.66
N ASN A 401 9.78 30.51 -7.65
CA ASN A 401 9.85 29.68 -6.44
C ASN A 401 10.93 30.20 -5.46
N SER A 402 10.52 31.06 -4.53
CA SER A 402 11.37 31.67 -3.49
C SER A 402 11.55 30.81 -2.23
N SER A 403 11.30 29.50 -2.27
CA SER A 403 11.43 28.63 -1.09
C SER A 403 12.83 28.02 -0.98
N SER A 404 13.52 28.33 0.13
CA SER A 404 14.87 27.90 0.51
C SER A 404 15.05 26.41 0.83
N ASP A 405 14.00 25.58 0.72
CA ASP A 405 14.01 24.17 1.12
C ASP A 405 14.41 23.19 0.00
N VAL A 406 14.85 23.70 -1.16
CA VAL A 406 14.93 22.95 -2.44
C VAL A 406 16.25 22.18 -2.65
N LYS A 407 17.16 22.15 -1.68
CA LYS A 407 18.54 21.67 -1.97
C LYS A 407 18.71 20.16 -2.23
N LEU A 408 17.67 19.32 -2.08
CA LEU A 408 17.76 17.86 -2.32
C LEU A 408 16.52 17.23 -3.01
N THR A 409 15.57 18.01 -3.54
CA THR A 409 14.36 17.47 -4.19
C THR A 409 14.48 17.46 -5.71
N GLY A 410 14.19 16.31 -6.35
CA GLY A 410 14.25 16.16 -7.81
C GLY A 410 13.28 17.10 -8.56
N SER A 411 13.68 17.56 -9.76
CA SER A 411 12.94 18.55 -10.56
C SER A 411 11.46 18.22 -10.77
N GLY A 412 11.13 16.95 -10.97
CA GLY A 412 9.74 16.49 -11.14
C GLY A 412 8.88 16.58 -9.88
N GLU A 413 9.46 16.40 -8.68
CA GLU A 413 8.70 16.58 -7.43
C GLU A 413 8.41 18.05 -7.17
N THR A 414 9.40 18.92 -7.40
CA THR A 414 9.19 20.37 -7.31
C THR A 414 8.11 20.82 -8.30
N ALA A 415 8.10 20.25 -9.51
CA ALA A 415 7.09 20.58 -10.54
C ALA A 415 5.70 20.16 -10.10
N ALA A 416 5.53 18.92 -9.64
CA ALA A 416 4.25 18.46 -9.13
C ALA A 416 3.78 19.30 -7.93
N LYS A 417 4.67 19.64 -6.99
CA LYS A 417 4.32 20.50 -5.84
C LYS A 417 3.86 21.90 -6.27
N LEU A 418 4.49 22.49 -7.27
CA LEU A 418 4.08 23.80 -7.82
C LEU A 418 2.70 23.71 -8.51
N LEU A 419 2.51 22.70 -9.37
CA LEU A 419 1.24 22.50 -10.09
C LEU A 419 0.07 22.22 -9.13
N ALA A 420 0.33 21.51 -8.03
CA ALA A 420 -0.65 21.22 -6.98
C ALA A 420 -1.15 22.45 -6.20
N GLN A 421 -0.60 23.66 -6.46
CA GLN A 421 -1.19 24.91 -5.96
C GLN A 421 -2.56 25.20 -6.58
N ASN A 422 -2.86 24.63 -7.75
CA ASN A 422 -4.18 24.65 -8.38
C ASN A 422 -4.61 23.20 -8.64
N GLY A 423 -5.29 22.56 -7.69
CA GLY A 423 -5.79 21.19 -7.82
C GLY A 423 -4.85 20.11 -7.28
N ILE A 424 -4.75 18.98 -8.00
CA ILE A 424 -3.95 17.81 -7.60
C ILE A 424 -2.92 17.51 -8.68
N ALA A 425 -1.66 17.33 -8.28
CA ALA A 425 -0.61 16.84 -9.16
C ALA A 425 -0.05 15.50 -8.65
N ILE A 426 0.21 14.58 -9.56
CA ILE A 426 0.60 13.21 -9.26
C ILE A 426 1.89 12.91 -10.00
N LYS A 427 2.95 12.67 -9.23
CA LYS A 427 4.25 12.27 -9.75
C LYS A 427 4.37 10.75 -9.64
N ILE A 428 4.56 10.10 -10.79
CA ILE A 428 5.04 8.72 -10.86
C ILE A 428 6.54 8.77 -11.20
N SER A 429 7.37 8.14 -10.38
CA SER A 429 8.80 7.98 -10.61
C SER A 429 9.10 6.80 -11.52
N GLN A 430 10.29 6.78 -12.14
CA GLN A 430 10.75 5.61 -12.93
C GLN A 430 10.87 4.37 -12.05
N ASP A 431 11.13 4.55 -10.77
CA ASP A 431 11.17 3.49 -9.76
C ASP A 431 9.78 2.94 -9.36
N GLY A 432 8.70 3.40 -9.99
CA GLY A 432 7.34 2.95 -9.71
C GLY A 432 6.66 3.67 -8.53
N THR A 433 7.37 4.49 -7.76
CA THR A 433 6.81 5.24 -6.62
C THR A 433 5.79 6.27 -7.08
N ILE A 434 4.65 6.32 -6.39
CA ILE A 434 3.58 7.28 -6.65
C ILE A 434 3.54 8.30 -5.51
N LYS A 435 3.63 9.59 -5.86
CA LYS A 435 3.53 10.74 -4.94
C LYS A 435 2.40 11.65 -5.40
N ILE A 436 1.47 11.94 -4.52
CA ILE A 436 0.29 12.75 -4.80
C ILE A 436 0.39 14.03 -3.99
N PHE A 437 0.25 15.17 -4.67
CA PHE A 437 0.37 16.50 -4.11
C PHE A 437 -0.97 17.23 -4.23
N SER A 438 -1.41 17.86 -3.13
CA SER A 438 -2.62 18.69 -3.07
C SER A 438 -2.38 19.87 -2.14
N GLY A 439 -2.19 21.06 -2.69
CA GLY A 439 -1.66 22.20 -1.94
C GLY A 439 -0.31 21.87 -1.30
N ASN A 440 -0.22 21.97 0.02
CA ASN A 440 1.00 21.64 0.78
C ASN A 440 1.12 20.17 1.19
N GLU A 441 0.10 19.35 0.91
CA GLU A 441 0.08 17.94 1.31
C GLU A 441 0.86 17.06 0.32
N LYS A 442 1.52 16.02 0.86
CA LYS A 442 2.21 14.97 0.09
C LYS A 442 1.77 13.59 0.61
N ILE A 443 1.26 12.76 -0.30
CA ILE A 443 0.76 11.41 -0.01
C ILE A 443 1.59 10.42 -0.84
N TYR A 444 2.06 9.35 -0.22
CA TYR A 444 2.62 8.18 -0.92
C TYR A 444 1.50 7.15 -1.13
N TYR A 445 1.39 6.63 -2.36
CA TYR A 445 0.38 5.65 -2.74
C TYR A 445 0.98 4.35 -3.27
#